data_AF-A0A931PNQ3-F1
#
_entry.id   AF-A0A931PNQ3-F1
#
_cell.length_a   1.000
_cell.length_b   1.000
_cell.length_c   1.000
_cell.angle_alpha   90.00
_cell.angle_beta   90.00
_cell.angle_gamma   90.00
#
_symmetry.space_group_name_H-M   'P 1'
#
loop_
_entity.id
_entity.type
_entity.pdbx_description
1 polymer ?
#
loop_
_entity_poly.entity_id
_entity_poly.type
_entity_poly.pdbx_seq_one_letter_code
_entity_poly.pdbx_strand_id
1 'polypeptide(L)'
;MRWPFQSDAYRFEKSKALQAILFERLGVRYPRAIVVNHRERIPAAAERLRFPIVVKPNVGGSGAGIVRFDSRADLAAGLTTLELGPDGTALVQEYIEAEGGAIVRVEVLDGRYLCAIRIVRGGDRFNLCPADICQTAPPADTACPVDATLDVSRHEAPAEAIETAIRLTRAASIDVGGVEYLVGKDDGRIYFYDVNATSNFVANAPAVLGFDPFVPFVDYIVATGQLKLGATNAPRPPIARDRPGAAVAVLDLPDSSSLRRARGGRRAPRASRAPTAPRASAPARSGSAS
;
A
#
# COMPACT_ATOMS: atom_id res chain seq x y z
N MET A 1 3.31 32.21 -6.52
CA MET A 1 2.70 32.18 -5.17
C MET A 1 2.93 30.80 -4.57
N ARG A 2 3.88 30.66 -3.63
CA ARG A 2 4.18 29.38 -2.94
C ARG A 2 3.35 29.38 -1.65
N TRP A 3 2.37 28.49 -1.53
CA TRP A 3 1.52 28.39 -0.34
C TRP A 3 2.40 27.91 0.84
N PRO A 4 2.55 28.65 1.96
CA PRO A 4 3.67 28.39 2.87
C PRO A 4 3.54 27.18 3.82
N PHE A 5 2.47 26.38 3.75
CA PHE A 5 2.18 25.41 4.84
C PHE A 5 1.57 24.06 4.43
N GLN A 6 1.69 23.61 3.18
CA GLN A 6 1.30 22.22 2.83
C GLN A 6 2.50 21.43 2.33
N SER A 7 2.75 20.27 2.94
CA SER A 7 3.75 19.31 2.48
C SER A 7 3.45 18.91 1.04
N ASP A 8 4.48 18.79 0.20
CA ASP A 8 4.32 18.41 -1.21
C ASP A 8 3.61 17.05 -1.33
N ALA A 9 3.89 16.12 -0.41
CA ALA A 9 3.18 14.84 -0.26
C ALA A 9 1.66 15.01 -0.26
N TYR A 10 1.15 15.90 0.60
CA TYR A 10 -0.28 16.10 0.76
C TYR A 10 -0.91 16.85 -0.41
N ARG A 11 -0.12 17.68 -1.11
CA ARG A 11 -0.58 18.34 -2.34
C ARG A 11 -0.81 17.32 -3.46
N PHE A 12 0.09 16.36 -3.63
CA PHE A 12 -0.05 15.29 -4.64
C PHE A 12 -1.12 14.28 -4.26
N GLU A 13 -1.24 13.91 -2.98
CA GLU A 13 -2.35 13.09 -2.46
C GLU A 13 -3.71 13.65 -2.89
N LYS A 14 -3.93 14.95 -2.66
CA LYS A 14 -5.25 15.54 -2.82
C LYS A 14 -5.66 15.82 -4.25
N SER A 15 -4.71 16.09 -5.15
CA SER A 15 -5.03 16.61 -6.49
C SER A 15 -4.64 15.63 -7.57
N LYS A 16 -5.66 14.97 -8.15
CA LYS A 16 -5.51 14.10 -9.32
C LYS A 16 -4.96 14.85 -10.54
N ALA A 17 -5.22 16.15 -10.66
CA ALA A 17 -4.62 17.01 -11.69
C ALA A 17 -3.10 17.18 -11.48
N LEU A 18 -2.63 17.36 -10.24
CA LEU A 18 -1.20 17.39 -9.94
C LEU A 18 -0.55 16.03 -10.17
N GLN A 19 -1.24 14.93 -9.84
CA GLN A 19 -0.76 13.58 -10.16
C GLN A 19 -0.65 13.35 -11.68
N ALA A 20 -1.62 13.80 -12.48
CA ALA A 20 -1.52 13.72 -13.95
C ALA A 20 -0.30 14.49 -14.48
N ILE A 21 -0.02 15.68 -13.94
CA ILE A 21 1.20 16.44 -14.27
C ILE A 21 2.46 15.68 -13.84
N LEU A 22 2.42 14.99 -12.69
CA LEU A 22 3.53 14.17 -12.21
C LEU A 22 3.80 13.00 -13.16
N PHE A 23 2.76 12.30 -13.61
CA PHE A 23 2.87 11.20 -14.56
C PHE A 23 3.50 11.66 -15.88
N GLU A 24 2.99 12.76 -16.45
CA GLU A 24 3.53 13.37 -17.67
C GLU A 24 5.02 13.74 -17.51
N ARG A 25 5.39 14.43 -16.43
CA ARG A 25 6.77 14.86 -16.17
C ARG A 25 7.75 13.69 -16.05
N LEU A 26 7.29 12.55 -15.55
CA LEU A 26 8.12 11.37 -15.35
C LEU A 26 8.04 10.37 -16.52
N GLY A 27 7.24 10.65 -17.55
CA GLY A 27 7.01 9.74 -18.67
C GLY A 27 6.28 8.45 -18.27
N VAL A 28 5.46 8.52 -17.22
CA VAL A 28 4.70 7.38 -16.70
C VAL A 28 3.38 7.28 -17.46
N ARG A 29 3.05 6.06 -17.92
CA ARG A 29 1.77 5.81 -18.59
C ARG A 29 0.62 5.86 -17.61
N TYR A 30 -0.39 6.66 -17.94
CA TYR A 30 -1.63 6.81 -17.19
C TYR A 30 -2.81 6.95 -18.16
N PRO A 31 -4.06 6.72 -17.74
CA PRO A 31 -5.21 6.91 -18.61
C PRO A 31 -5.30 8.39 -19.02
N ARG A 32 -5.33 8.65 -20.33
CA ARG A 32 -5.27 10.00 -20.88
C ARG A 32 -6.38 10.85 -20.28
N ALA A 33 -6.01 12.02 -19.74
CA ALA A 33 -6.94 12.89 -19.03
C ALA A 33 -6.80 14.36 -19.43
N ILE A 34 -7.91 15.08 -19.36
CA ILE A 34 -8.01 16.52 -19.56
C ILE A 34 -8.67 17.12 -18.31
N VAL A 35 -8.00 18.10 -17.72
CA VAL A 35 -8.52 18.85 -16.56
C VAL A 35 -9.47 19.94 -17.04
N VAL A 36 -10.62 20.04 -16.40
CA VAL A 36 -11.63 21.08 -16.65
C VAL A 36 -12.06 21.72 -15.34
N ASN A 37 -12.38 23.01 -15.38
CA ASN A 37 -12.89 23.77 -14.24
C ASN A 37 -14.31 24.33 -14.49
N HIS A 38 -14.93 23.93 -15.60
CA HIS A 38 -16.29 24.32 -16.00
C HIS A 38 -16.94 23.13 -16.70
N ARG A 39 -18.19 22.85 -16.35
CA ARG A 39 -18.91 21.64 -16.79
C ARG A 39 -19.16 21.67 -18.29
N GLU A 40 -19.38 22.86 -18.81
CA GLU A 40 -19.58 23.19 -20.21
C GLU A 40 -18.35 22.84 -21.06
N ARG A 41 -17.17 22.64 -20.46
CA ARG A 41 -15.94 22.23 -21.16
C ARG A 41 -15.80 20.72 -21.31
N ILE A 42 -16.60 19.92 -20.59
CA ILE A 42 -16.51 18.45 -20.62
C ILE A 42 -16.75 17.88 -22.03
N PRO A 43 -17.78 18.32 -22.79
CA PRO A 43 -17.99 17.82 -24.16
C PRO A 43 -16.77 18.04 -25.06
N ALA A 44 -16.21 19.25 -25.06
CA ALA A 44 -15.02 19.58 -25.86
C ALA A 44 -13.76 18.81 -25.41
N ALA A 45 -13.63 18.53 -24.11
CA ALA A 45 -12.57 17.65 -23.61
C ALA A 45 -12.77 16.21 -24.09
N ALA A 46 -13.99 15.68 -24.03
CA ALA A 46 -14.33 14.32 -24.44
C ALA A 46 -14.11 14.06 -25.95
N GLU A 47 -14.21 15.08 -26.81
CA GLU A 47 -13.88 14.96 -28.24
C GLU A 47 -12.43 14.53 -28.49
N ARG A 48 -11.53 14.80 -27.55
CA ARG A 48 -10.09 14.52 -27.65
C ARG A 48 -9.71 13.17 -27.03
N LEU A 49 -10.67 12.42 -26.50
CA LEU A 49 -10.48 11.18 -25.75
C LEU A 49 -11.24 10.03 -26.44
N ARG A 50 -10.79 8.79 -26.21
CA ARG A 50 -11.56 7.60 -26.59
C ARG A 50 -12.58 7.27 -25.49
N PHE A 51 -13.78 6.89 -25.92
CA PHE A 51 -14.80 6.33 -25.03
C PHE A 51 -14.55 4.83 -24.80
N PRO A 52 -14.99 4.27 -23.66
CA PRO A 52 -15.65 4.95 -22.54
C PRO A 52 -14.74 5.96 -21.81
N ILE A 53 -15.34 6.97 -21.19
CA ILE A 53 -14.64 7.95 -20.35
C ILE A 53 -15.18 7.91 -18.92
N VAL A 54 -14.39 8.40 -17.98
CA VAL A 54 -14.85 8.78 -16.64
C VAL A 54 -14.65 10.26 -16.43
N VAL A 55 -15.61 10.90 -15.76
CA VAL A 55 -15.41 12.21 -15.13
C VAL A 55 -15.22 11.98 -13.64
N LYS A 56 -14.08 12.42 -13.11
CA LYS A 56 -13.75 12.28 -11.68
C LYS A 56 -13.40 13.64 -11.06
N PRO A 57 -13.87 13.94 -9.84
CA PRO A 57 -13.44 15.11 -9.08
C PRO A 57 -11.91 15.18 -8.97
N ASN A 58 -11.33 16.39 -9.03
CA ASN A 58 -9.89 16.56 -8.81
C ASN A 58 -9.49 16.20 -7.37
N VAL A 59 -10.31 16.65 -6.42
CA VAL A 59 -10.16 16.41 -4.97
C VAL A 59 -11.25 15.49 -4.48
N GLY A 60 -10.87 14.43 -3.76
CA GLY A 60 -11.79 13.43 -3.22
C GLY A 60 -11.14 12.05 -3.14
N GLY A 61 -11.69 11.18 -2.30
CA GLY A 61 -11.25 9.79 -2.09
C GLY A 61 -12.38 8.78 -2.35
N SER A 62 -12.08 7.49 -2.22
CA SER A 62 -13.09 6.40 -2.25
C SER A 62 -13.92 6.30 -3.52
N GLY A 63 -13.44 6.84 -4.65
CA GLY A 63 -14.20 6.86 -5.90
C GLY A 63 -15.49 7.69 -5.87
N ALA A 64 -15.69 8.52 -4.84
CA ALA A 64 -16.86 9.37 -4.72
C ALA A 64 -16.93 10.39 -5.87
N GLY A 65 -18.12 10.52 -6.48
CA GLY A 65 -18.37 11.46 -7.57
C GLY A 65 -17.75 11.07 -8.92
N ILE A 66 -17.16 9.87 -9.05
CA ILE A 66 -16.73 9.37 -10.36
C ILE A 66 -17.96 8.91 -11.13
N VAL A 67 -18.13 9.39 -12.36
CA VAL A 67 -19.21 8.99 -13.27
C VAL A 67 -18.60 8.49 -14.57
N ARG A 68 -19.02 7.30 -15.01
CA ARG A 68 -18.61 6.71 -16.29
C ARG A 68 -19.64 7.08 -17.36
N PHE A 69 -19.15 7.36 -18.56
CA PHE A 69 -19.95 7.56 -19.75
C PHE A 69 -19.44 6.66 -20.87
N ASP A 70 -20.32 5.85 -21.46
CA ASP A 70 -19.96 4.89 -22.50
C ASP A 70 -19.96 5.50 -23.90
N SER A 71 -20.67 6.62 -24.09
CA SER A 71 -20.75 7.32 -25.38
C SER A 71 -20.92 8.82 -25.22
N ARG A 72 -20.76 9.56 -26.32
CA ARG A 72 -21.07 11.00 -26.36
C ARG A 72 -22.55 11.30 -26.05
N ALA A 73 -23.46 10.42 -26.47
CA ALA A 73 -24.89 10.58 -26.20
C ALA A 73 -25.19 10.41 -24.71
N ASP A 74 -24.56 9.41 -24.08
CA ASP A 74 -24.64 9.17 -22.63
C ASP A 74 -24.09 10.37 -21.84
N LEU A 75 -22.91 10.87 -22.23
CA LEU A 75 -22.34 12.10 -21.66
C LEU A 75 -23.31 13.29 -21.79
N ALA A 76 -23.91 13.52 -22.95
CA ALA A 76 -24.84 14.62 -23.16
C ALA A 76 -26.09 14.51 -22.27
N ALA A 77 -26.60 13.29 -22.05
CA ALA A 77 -27.74 13.03 -21.20
C ALA A 77 -27.42 13.25 -19.70
N GLY A 78 -26.22 12.87 -19.25
CA GLY A 78 -25.80 12.99 -17.85
C GLY A 78 -25.12 14.31 -17.48
N LEU A 79 -24.83 15.19 -18.45
CA LEU A 79 -24.05 16.40 -18.19
C LEU A 79 -24.76 17.36 -17.21
N THR A 80 -26.08 17.47 -17.27
CA THR A 80 -26.85 18.45 -16.49
C THR A 80 -26.86 18.17 -14.99
N THR A 81 -26.62 16.92 -14.58
CA THR A 81 -26.59 16.47 -13.18
C THR A 81 -25.17 16.29 -12.65
N LEU A 82 -24.16 16.43 -13.50
CA LEU A 82 -22.76 16.22 -13.14
C LEU A 82 -22.19 17.41 -12.34
N GLU A 83 -21.49 17.11 -11.24
CA GLU A 83 -20.85 18.10 -10.36
C GLU A 83 -19.31 18.02 -10.41
N LEU A 84 -18.65 19.18 -10.43
CA LEU A 84 -17.19 19.31 -10.55
C LEU A 84 -16.48 19.30 -9.19
N GLY A 85 -16.78 18.36 -8.30
CA GLY A 85 -16.08 18.23 -7.02
C GLY A 85 -16.06 19.48 -6.12
N PRO A 86 -15.37 19.42 -4.97
CA PRO A 86 -15.36 20.51 -3.99
C PRO A 86 -14.49 21.72 -4.40
N ASP A 87 -13.53 21.55 -5.30
CA ASP A 87 -12.66 22.61 -5.79
C ASP A 87 -13.07 23.14 -7.19
N GLY A 88 -14.26 22.77 -7.67
CA GLY A 88 -14.78 23.16 -8.96
C GLY A 88 -14.00 22.58 -10.16
N THR A 89 -13.16 21.57 -9.92
CA THR A 89 -12.29 20.97 -10.95
C THR A 89 -12.56 19.48 -11.09
N ALA A 90 -12.56 18.98 -12.33
CA ALA A 90 -12.66 17.56 -12.64
C ALA A 90 -11.64 17.14 -13.70
N LEU A 91 -11.37 15.84 -13.74
CA LEU A 91 -10.65 15.19 -14.83
C LEU A 91 -11.65 14.45 -15.71
N VAL A 92 -11.65 14.76 -17.00
CA VAL A 92 -12.27 13.95 -18.05
C VAL A 92 -11.19 12.99 -18.53
N GLN A 93 -11.36 11.69 -18.30
CA GLN A 93 -10.28 10.70 -18.46
C GLN A 93 -10.77 9.48 -19.23
N GLU A 94 -9.94 8.90 -20.11
CA GLU A 94 -10.22 7.61 -20.74
C GLU A 94 -10.42 6.53 -19.68
N TYR A 95 -11.48 5.74 -19.81
CA TYR A 95 -11.66 4.57 -18.97
C TYR A 95 -10.85 3.40 -19.54
N ILE A 96 -10.02 2.79 -18.70
CA ILE A 96 -9.27 1.59 -19.05
C ILE A 96 -9.90 0.42 -18.31
N GLU A 97 -10.40 -0.56 -19.05
CA GLU A 97 -10.85 -1.81 -18.46
C GLU A 97 -9.65 -2.61 -17.98
N ALA A 98 -9.66 -3.00 -16.71
CA ALA A 98 -8.57 -3.74 -16.11
C ALA A 98 -8.64 -5.24 -16.46
N GLU A 99 -7.52 -5.82 -16.84
CA GLU A 99 -7.37 -7.26 -17.03
C GLU A 99 -7.75 -8.02 -15.76
N GLY A 100 -8.67 -8.97 -15.88
CA GLY A 100 -9.19 -9.74 -14.75
C GLY A 100 -9.88 -8.87 -13.70
N GLY A 101 -10.36 -7.67 -14.07
CA GLY A 101 -11.10 -6.78 -13.17
C GLY A 101 -10.30 -6.29 -11.96
N ALA A 102 -8.97 -6.24 -12.06
CA ALA A 102 -8.10 -6.04 -10.91
C ALA A 102 -7.16 -4.84 -11.04
N ILE A 103 -6.90 -4.22 -9.88
CA ILE A 103 -5.81 -3.25 -9.73
C ILE A 103 -4.73 -3.86 -8.87
N VAL A 104 -3.56 -3.23 -8.91
CA VAL A 104 -2.47 -3.50 -7.99
C VAL A 104 -2.11 -2.21 -7.27
N ARG A 105 -1.98 -2.29 -5.96
CA ARG A 105 -1.38 -1.23 -5.14
C ARG A 105 0.01 -1.67 -4.70
N VAL A 106 1.00 -0.84 -4.95
CA VAL A 106 2.39 -0.99 -4.51
C VAL A 106 2.63 -0.05 -3.33
N GLU A 107 2.96 -0.62 -2.18
CA GLU A 107 3.34 0.13 -0.98
C GLU A 107 4.83 0.44 -1.00
N VAL A 108 5.17 1.70 -0.74
CA VAL A 108 6.54 2.22 -0.66
C VAL A 108 6.76 2.81 0.73
N LEU A 109 7.89 2.46 1.34
CA LEU A 109 8.34 2.93 2.64
C LEU A 109 9.80 3.36 2.55
N ASP A 110 10.10 4.62 2.90
CA ASP A 110 11.43 5.22 2.86
C ASP A 110 12.13 5.01 1.50
N GLY A 111 11.37 5.28 0.43
CA GLY A 111 11.83 5.14 -0.94
C GLY A 111 12.18 3.71 -1.37
N ARG A 112 11.64 2.70 -0.68
CA ARG A 112 11.85 1.27 -0.94
C ARG A 112 10.53 0.52 -1.05
N TYR A 113 10.50 -0.53 -1.86
CA TYR A 113 9.36 -1.42 -1.98
C TYR A 113 9.07 -2.13 -0.66
N LEU A 114 7.83 -2.05 -0.18
CA LEU A 114 7.37 -2.74 1.02
C LEU A 114 6.58 -4.00 0.67
N CYS A 115 5.52 -3.85 -0.12
CA CYS A 115 4.70 -4.95 -0.61
C CYS A 115 3.82 -4.49 -1.78
N ALA A 116 3.14 -5.46 -2.42
CA ALA A 116 2.06 -5.18 -3.34
C ALA A 116 0.88 -6.10 -3.06
N ILE A 117 -0.32 -5.57 -3.28
CA ILE A 117 -1.58 -6.31 -3.20
C ILE A 117 -2.31 -6.19 -4.53
N ARG A 118 -2.93 -7.29 -4.94
CA ARG A 118 -3.88 -7.33 -6.05
C ARG A 118 -5.28 -7.30 -5.47
N ILE A 119 -6.11 -6.40 -6.01
CA ILE A 119 -7.48 -6.20 -5.55
C ILE A 119 -8.40 -6.47 -6.73
N VAL A 120 -9.26 -7.46 -6.59
CA VAL A 120 -10.22 -7.91 -7.60
C VAL A 120 -11.63 -7.56 -7.14
N ARG A 121 -12.45 -7.06 -8.06
CA ARG A 121 -13.87 -6.77 -7.79
C ARG A 121 -14.71 -8.04 -7.78
N GLY A 122 -15.70 -8.09 -6.91
CA GLY A 122 -16.94 -8.83 -7.14
C GLY A 122 -18.01 -7.93 -7.77
N GLY A 123 -18.59 -8.33 -8.90
CA GLY A 123 -19.74 -7.66 -9.55
C GLY A 123 -19.42 -6.49 -10.50
N ASP A 124 -20.48 -5.85 -11.03
CA ASP A 124 -20.45 -4.88 -12.15
C ASP A 124 -20.04 -3.43 -11.78
N ARG A 125 -19.42 -3.19 -10.61
CA ARG A 125 -19.01 -1.82 -10.22
C ARG A 125 -17.70 -1.41 -10.89
N PHE A 126 -17.58 -0.12 -11.26
CA PHE A 126 -16.39 0.39 -11.95
C PHE A 126 -15.31 1.03 -11.05
N ASN A 127 -15.62 1.34 -9.79
CA ASN A 127 -14.68 1.92 -8.82
C ASN A 127 -13.94 0.82 -8.03
N LEU A 128 -12.64 1.03 -7.78
CA LEU A 128 -11.72 0.05 -7.16
C LEU A 128 -10.99 0.58 -5.93
N CYS A 129 -11.62 1.45 -5.13
CA CYS A 129 -10.85 2.10 -4.07
C CYS A 129 -10.48 1.09 -2.96
N PRO A 130 -9.20 0.92 -2.63
CA PRO A 130 -8.79 0.06 -1.51
C PRO A 130 -9.28 0.59 -0.15
N ALA A 131 -9.67 1.86 -0.07
CA ALA A 131 -10.32 2.43 1.12
C ALA A 131 -11.66 1.75 1.45
N ASP A 132 -12.35 1.16 0.46
CA ASP A 132 -13.62 0.46 0.67
C ASP A 132 -13.42 -0.81 1.52
N ILE A 133 -12.23 -1.41 1.49
CA ILE A 133 -11.85 -2.55 2.34
C ILE A 133 -11.81 -2.15 3.83
N CYS A 134 -11.50 -0.88 4.13
CA CYS A 134 -11.43 -0.39 5.50
C CYS A 134 -12.80 -0.07 6.12
N GLN A 135 -13.89 -0.14 5.35
CA GLN A 135 -15.25 0.14 5.85
C GLN A 135 -15.98 -1.09 6.40
N THR A 136 -15.41 -2.30 6.31
CA THR A 136 -16.04 -3.54 6.78
C THR A 136 -15.59 -3.94 8.19
N ALA A 137 -16.22 -3.31 9.17
CA ALA A 137 -16.80 -4.01 10.32
C ALA A 137 -18.05 -3.23 10.77
N PRO A 138 -19.25 -3.52 10.22
CA PRO A 138 -20.47 -2.96 10.79
C PRO A 138 -20.65 -3.49 12.23
N PRO A 139 -21.13 -2.67 13.18
CA PRO A 139 -21.74 -3.18 14.39
C PRO A 139 -22.89 -4.12 14.01
N ALA A 140 -23.05 -5.22 14.75
CA ALA A 140 -23.84 -6.40 14.37
C ALA A 140 -25.34 -6.21 14.04
N ASP A 141 -25.89 -4.99 14.00
CA ASP A 141 -27.34 -4.74 13.88
C ASP A 141 -27.74 -3.68 12.83
N THR A 142 -26.95 -3.44 11.78
CA THR A 142 -27.38 -2.54 10.69
C THR A 142 -27.28 -3.20 9.32
N ALA A 143 -28.44 -3.51 8.74
CA ALA A 143 -28.60 -3.99 7.38
C ALA A 143 -28.26 -2.86 6.38
N CYS A 144 -26.98 -2.68 6.08
CA CYS A 144 -26.52 -1.98 4.88
C CYS A 144 -26.37 -3.01 3.75
N PRO A 145 -26.78 -2.71 2.51
CA PRO A 145 -26.59 -3.63 1.38
C PRO A 145 -25.12 -3.59 0.94
N VAL A 146 -24.26 -4.36 1.61
CA VAL A 146 -22.80 -4.40 1.37
C VAL A 146 -22.39 -5.77 0.83
N ASP A 147 -22.98 -6.20 -0.30
CA ASP A 147 -22.53 -7.40 -1.02
C ASP A 147 -21.64 -7.00 -2.21
N ALA A 148 -20.44 -6.50 -1.91
CA ALA A 148 -19.31 -6.69 -2.82
C ALA A 148 -18.10 -7.08 -2.01
N THR A 149 -17.83 -8.37 -1.98
CA THR A 149 -16.58 -8.91 -1.47
C THR A 149 -15.47 -8.53 -2.43
N LEU A 150 -14.57 -7.65 -1.99
CA LEU A 150 -13.30 -7.43 -2.68
C LEU A 150 -12.38 -8.60 -2.35
N ASP A 151 -11.83 -9.25 -3.37
CA ASP A 151 -10.79 -10.27 -3.17
C ASP A 151 -9.43 -9.58 -3.18
N VAL A 152 -8.68 -9.75 -2.08
CA VAL A 152 -7.42 -9.07 -1.85
C VAL A 152 -6.36 -10.12 -1.54
N SER A 153 -5.32 -10.14 -2.35
CA SER A 153 -4.22 -11.09 -2.22
C SER A 153 -2.88 -10.40 -2.36
N ARG A 154 -1.83 -10.97 -1.74
CA ARG A 154 -0.46 -10.56 -2.03
C ARG A 154 -0.18 -10.73 -3.52
N HIS A 155 0.55 -9.77 -4.07
CA HIS A 155 0.96 -9.76 -5.46
C HIS A 155 2.46 -9.55 -5.58
N GLU A 156 3.06 -10.19 -6.58
CA GLU A 156 4.42 -9.92 -7.00
C GLU A 156 4.37 -8.96 -8.19
N ALA A 157 4.49 -7.66 -7.90
CA ALA A 157 4.44 -6.64 -8.92
C ALA A 157 5.69 -6.70 -9.84
N PRO A 158 5.56 -6.43 -11.15
CA PRO A 158 6.70 -6.38 -12.05
C PRO A 158 7.75 -5.36 -11.60
N ALA A 159 9.03 -5.65 -11.87
CA ALA A 159 10.17 -4.80 -11.52
C ALA A 159 10.00 -3.33 -11.97
N GLU A 160 9.57 -3.12 -13.22
CA GLU A 160 9.33 -1.79 -13.78
C GLU A 160 8.21 -1.03 -13.04
N ALA A 161 7.18 -1.75 -12.58
CA ALA A 161 6.09 -1.15 -11.84
C ALA A 161 6.54 -0.68 -10.45
N ILE A 162 7.37 -1.50 -9.78
CA ILE A 162 7.98 -1.17 -8.49
C ILE A 162 8.91 0.05 -8.62
N GLU A 163 9.79 0.06 -9.62
CA GLU A 163 10.68 1.20 -9.87
C GLU A 163 9.89 2.49 -10.13
N THR A 164 8.83 2.39 -10.94
CA THR A 164 7.95 3.53 -11.25
C THR A 164 7.25 4.03 -10.00
N ALA A 165 6.73 3.14 -9.14
CA ALA A 165 6.11 3.51 -7.87
C ALA A 165 7.08 4.27 -6.96
N ILE A 166 8.32 3.78 -6.82
CA ILE A 166 9.37 4.44 -6.03
C ILE A 166 9.73 5.81 -6.61
N ARG A 167 9.82 5.93 -7.94
CA ARG A 167 10.09 7.23 -8.60
C ARG A 167 8.96 8.23 -8.36
N LEU A 168 7.71 7.78 -8.43
CA LEU A 168 6.52 8.62 -8.21
C LEU A 168 6.47 9.14 -6.77
N THR A 169 6.64 8.27 -5.77
CA THR A 169 6.60 8.68 -4.37
C THR A 169 7.75 9.61 -4.01
N ARG A 170 8.97 9.34 -4.50
CA ARG A 170 10.12 10.26 -4.32
C ARG A 170 9.86 11.63 -4.92
N ALA A 171 9.37 11.70 -6.16
CA ALA A 171 9.07 12.97 -6.82
C ALA A 171 7.91 13.73 -6.17
N ALA A 172 6.99 13.01 -5.53
CA ALA A 172 5.90 13.59 -4.74
C ALA A 172 6.31 13.91 -3.28
N SER A 173 7.55 13.65 -2.87
CA SER A 173 8.02 13.78 -1.48
C SER A 173 7.22 12.94 -0.48
N ILE A 174 6.78 11.75 -0.90
CA ILE A 174 6.03 10.78 -0.09
C ILE A 174 7.00 9.72 0.44
N ASP A 175 7.24 9.73 1.75
CA ASP A 175 8.10 8.73 2.39
C ASP A 175 7.36 7.41 2.65
N VAL A 176 6.04 7.47 2.89
CA VAL A 176 5.18 6.32 3.13
C VAL A 176 3.92 6.49 2.29
N GLY A 177 3.67 5.57 1.36
CA GLY A 177 2.56 5.73 0.44
C GLY A 177 2.33 4.56 -0.50
N GLY A 178 1.13 4.53 -1.09
CA GLY A 178 0.68 3.50 -2.01
C GLY A 178 0.49 4.06 -3.42
N VAL A 179 1.04 3.38 -4.43
CA VAL A 179 0.85 3.74 -5.84
C VAL A 179 -0.01 2.68 -6.51
N GLU A 180 -1.05 3.11 -7.23
CA GLU A 180 -2.00 2.20 -7.87
C GLU A 180 -1.83 2.16 -9.38
N TYR A 181 -1.87 0.95 -9.92
CA TYR A 181 -1.90 0.70 -11.35
C TYR A 181 -2.91 -0.40 -11.72
N LEU A 182 -3.28 -0.44 -12.99
CA LEU A 182 -3.99 -1.55 -13.61
C LEU A 182 -3.25 -2.01 -14.87
N VAL A 183 -3.53 -3.23 -15.30
CA VAL A 183 -3.12 -3.73 -16.62
C VAL A 183 -4.32 -3.58 -17.55
N GLY A 184 -4.16 -2.91 -18.69
CA GLY A 184 -5.23 -2.72 -19.66
C GLY A 184 -5.63 -4.04 -20.32
N LYS A 185 -6.91 -4.38 -20.30
CA LYS A 185 -7.45 -5.61 -20.90
C LYS A 185 -7.19 -5.70 -22.41
N ASP A 186 -7.22 -4.56 -23.10
CA ASP A 186 -7.14 -4.53 -24.56
C ASP A 186 -5.70 -4.55 -25.09
N ASP A 187 -4.74 -4.01 -24.33
CA ASP A 187 -3.35 -3.81 -24.78
C ASP A 187 -2.28 -4.43 -23.88
N GLY A 188 -2.67 -5.00 -22.73
CA GLY A 188 -1.77 -5.60 -21.75
C GLY A 188 -0.80 -4.62 -21.10
N ARG A 189 -1.02 -3.30 -21.22
CA ARG A 189 -0.08 -2.29 -20.72
C ARG A 189 -0.41 -1.86 -19.30
N ILE A 190 0.62 -1.46 -18.55
CA ILE A 190 0.47 -0.90 -17.21
C ILE A 190 0.06 0.58 -17.30
N TYR A 191 -1.00 0.94 -16.57
CA TYR A 191 -1.50 2.29 -16.40
C TYR A 191 -1.54 2.66 -14.93
N PHE A 192 -0.73 3.64 -14.54
CA PHE A 192 -0.78 4.25 -13.20
C PHE A 192 -1.91 5.26 -13.14
N TYR A 193 -2.65 5.32 -12.03
CA TYR A 193 -3.80 6.22 -11.96
C TYR A 193 -4.01 6.90 -10.61
N ASP A 194 -3.32 6.47 -9.55
CA ASP A 194 -3.38 7.11 -8.23
C ASP A 194 -2.06 7.02 -7.46
N VAL A 195 -1.76 8.03 -6.65
CA VAL A 195 -0.60 8.13 -5.76
C VAL A 195 -1.07 8.59 -4.39
N ASN A 196 -0.97 7.71 -3.40
CA ASN A 196 -1.52 7.91 -2.07
C ASN A 196 -0.41 8.14 -1.03
N ALA A 197 -0.40 9.28 -0.33
CA ALA A 197 0.43 9.61 0.83
C ALA A 197 -0.19 9.17 2.17
N THR A 198 -1.49 8.89 2.21
CA THR A 198 -2.16 8.32 3.40
C THR A 198 -2.46 6.85 3.17
N SER A 199 -1.41 6.05 2.98
CA SER A 199 -1.59 4.62 2.76
C SER A 199 -2.22 3.96 3.99
N ASN A 200 -3.31 3.25 3.74
CA ASN A 200 -3.90 2.27 4.62
C ASN A 200 -3.38 0.89 4.20
N PHE A 201 -2.45 0.33 4.98
CA PHE A 201 -2.03 -1.06 4.78
C PHE A 201 -3.24 -1.98 4.81
N VAL A 202 -3.17 -3.06 4.02
CA VAL A 202 -4.26 -4.02 3.90
C VAL A 202 -4.69 -4.55 5.27
N ALA A 203 -6.01 -4.68 5.47
CA ALA A 203 -6.56 -5.30 6.66
C ALA A 203 -6.07 -6.75 6.78
N ASN A 204 -5.82 -7.20 8.02
CA ASN A 204 -5.29 -8.55 8.29
C ASN A 204 -4.01 -8.88 7.49
N ALA A 205 -3.08 -7.92 7.42
CA ALA A 205 -1.84 -8.05 6.67
C ALA A 205 -1.04 -9.34 6.93
N PRO A 206 -0.93 -9.88 8.16
CA PRO A 206 -0.24 -11.16 8.36
C PRO A 206 -0.84 -12.32 7.55
N ALA A 207 -2.15 -12.37 7.38
CA ALA A 207 -2.80 -13.41 6.58
C ALA A 207 -2.65 -13.16 5.07
N VAL A 208 -2.75 -11.89 4.63
CA VAL A 208 -2.69 -11.53 3.20
C VAL A 208 -1.26 -11.53 2.69
N LEU A 209 -0.34 -10.89 3.41
CA LEU A 209 1.04 -10.65 3.01
C LEU A 209 2.04 -11.68 3.53
N GLY A 210 1.69 -12.39 4.62
CA GLY A 210 2.61 -13.24 5.37
C GLY A 210 3.50 -12.49 6.36
N PHE A 211 3.32 -11.17 6.52
CA PHE A 211 4.02 -10.34 7.50
C PHE A 211 3.18 -9.12 7.90
N ASP A 212 3.59 -8.45 8.98
CA ASP A 212 2.96 -7.21 9.44
C ASP A 212 3.75 -5.97 8.93
N PRO A 213 3.21 -5.16 8.01
CA PRO A 213 3.87 -3.96 7.48
C PRO A 213 3.96 -2.82 8.50
N PHE A 214 3.20 -2.88 9.61
CA PHE A 214 3.34 -1.89 10.68
C PHE A 214 4.68 -2.00 11.41
N VAL A 215 5.28 -3.20 11.45
CA VAL A 215 6.60 -3.40 12.10
C VAL A 215 7.69 -2.53 11.44
N PRO A 216 8.00 -2.68 10.14
CA PRO A 216 9.01 -1.83 9.48
C PRO A 216 8.60 -0.35 9.44
N PHE A 217 7.29 -0.03 9.43
CA PHE A 217 6.82 1.34 9.50
C PHE A 217 7.10 2.00 10.86
N VAL A 218 6.85 1.30 11.97
CA VAL A 218 7.19 1.77 13.32
C VAL A 218 8.70 1.93 13.47
N ASP A 219 9.48 0.97 12.97
CA ASP A 219 10.95 1.07 12.97
C ASP A 219 11.43 2.34 12.23
N TYR A 220 10.82 2.64 11.08
CA TYR A 220 11.09 3.86 10.33
C TYR A 220 10.75 5.14 11.14
N ILE A 221 9.59 5.18 11.81
CA ILE A 221 9.20 6.32 12.65
C ILE A 221 10.21 6.53 13.79
N VAL A 222 10.57 5.46 14.50
CA VAL A 222 11.53 5.51 15.62
C VAL A 222 12.88 6.02 15.14
N ALA A 223 13.41 5.45 14.06
CA ALA A 223 14.69 5.86 13.49
C ALA A 223 14.67 7.34 13.07
N THR A 224 13.60 7.79 12.41
CA THR A 224 13.43 9.18 11.98
C THR A 224 13.31 10.14 13.18
N GLY A 225 12.59 9.74 14.22
CA GLY A 225 12.47 10.51 15.46
C GLY A 225 13.81 10.67 16.19
N GLN A 226 14.56 9.57 16.31
CA GLN A 226 15.89 9.58 16.94
C GLN A 226 16.88 10.49 16.20
N LEU A 227 16.86 10.46 14.86
CA LEU A 227 17.67 11.37 14.04
C LEU A 227 17.33 12.84 14.30
N LYS A 228 16.03 13.18 14.36
CA LYS A 228 15.57 14.56 14.61
C LYS A 228 15.88 15.06 16.03
N LEU A 229 15.97 14.15 16.99
CA LEU A 229 16.30 14.47 18.40
C LEU A 229 17.81 14.46 18.68
N GLY A 230 18.67 14.28 17.67
CA GLY A 230 20.12 14.27 17.84
C GLY A 230 20.66 13.04 18.57
N ALA A 231 19.86 11.96 18.71
CA ALA A 231 20.31 10.71 19.31
C ALA A 231 21.11 9.91 18.28
N THR A 232 22.43 10.14 18.22
CA THR A 232 23.35 9.59 17.20
C THR A 232 23.68 8.09 17.34
N ASN A 233 22.99 7.34 18.21
CA ASN A 233 23.31 5.94 18.53
C ASN A 233 22.23 4.92 18.12
N ALA A 234 21.27 5.30 17.27
CA ALA A 234 20.36 4.32 16.69
C ALA A 234 21.10 3.50 15.62
N PRO A 235 21.29 2.17 15.79
CA PRO A 235 21.74 1.36 14.67
C PRO A 235 20.66 1.47 13.59
N ARG A 236 21.05 2.03 12.44
CA ARG A 236 20.22 2.00 11.23
C ARG A 236 19.88 0.51 11.00
N PRO A 237 18.60 0.09 10.98
CA PRO A 237 18.26 -1.31 10.71
C PRO A 237 18.93 -1.70 9.39
N PRO A 238 19.46 -2.94 9.24
CA PRO A 238 20.24 -3.32 8.08
C PRO A 238 19.42 -3.07 6.80
N ILE A 239 19.80 -2.02 6.09
CA ILE A 239 19.37 -1.75 4.72
C ILE A 239 20.37 -2.51 3.86
N ALA A 240 19.92 -3.50 3.10
CA ALA A 240 20.76 -4.16 2.11
C ALA A 240 21.38 -3.06 1.23
N ARG A 241 22.71 -2.93 1.27
CA ARG A 241 23.45 -1.92 0.51
C ARG A 241 23.39 -2.32 -0.97
N ASP A 242 22.80 -1.47 -1.80
CA ASP A 242 22.84 -1.61 -3.26
C ASP A 242 24.29 -1.66 -3.76
N ARG A 243 24.59 -2.67 -4.59
CA ARG A 243 25.62 -2.59 -5.62
C ARG A 243 24.95 -2.17 -6.92
N PRO A 244 25.58 -1.30 -7.72
CA PRO A 244 25.01 -0.88 -9.00
C PRO A 244 25.04 -2.05 -9.98
N GLY A 245 23.85 -2.48 -10.42
CA GLY A 245 23.65 -3.46 -11.49
C GLY A 245 23.09 -4.79 -11.01
N ALA A 246 21.86 -5.08 -11.45
CA ALA A 246 21.11 -6.34 -11.35
C ALA A 246 20.17 -6.53 -10.12
N ALA A 247 18.93 -6.87 -10.48
CA ALA A 247 17.82 -7.37 -9.67
C ALA A 247 17.14 -6.39 -8.69
N VAL A 248 15.84 -6.18 -8.91
CA VAL A 248 14.92 -5.64 -7.91
C VAL A 248 15.04 -6.49 -6.64
N ALA A 249 15.57 -5.90 -5.57
CA ALA A 249 15.69 -6.57 -4.29
C ALA A 249 14.30 -6.67 -3.66
N VAL A 250 13.67 -7.84 -3.81
CA VAL A 250 12.57 -8.28 -2.96
C VAL A 250 13.11 -8.39 -1.54
N LEU A 251 12.36 -7.85 -0.57
CA LEU A 251 12.69 -7.94 0.84
C LEU A 251 12.70 -9.42 1.26
N ASP A 252 13.86 -9.99 1.55
CA ASP A 252 13.95 -11.31 2.21
C ASP A 252 13.43 -11.16 3.64
N LEU A 253 12.21 -11.64 3.87
CA LEU A 253 11.57 -11.72 5.19
C LEU A 253 12.17 -12.90 5.98
N PRO A 254 12.37 -12.78 7.31
CA PRO A 254 12.92 -13.86 8.11
C PRO A 254 11.95 -15.06 8.17
N ASP A 255 12.50 -16.25 7.97
CA ASP A 255 11.76 -17.51 8.09
C ASP A 255 11.21 -17.70 9.52
N SER A 256 9.95 -18.12 9.58
CA SER A 256 9.13 -18.34 10.78
C SER A 256 9.68 -19.40 11.76
N SER A 257 10.79 -20.05 11.41
CA SER A 257 11.48 -21.05 12.21
C SER A 257 12.34 -20.48 13.35
N SER A 258 12.63 -19.17 13.35
CA SER A 258 13.56 -18.54 14.32
C SER A 258 12.94 -18.07 15.65
N LEU A 259 11.61 -18.03 15.78
CA LEU A 259 10.92 -17.58 17.01
C LEU A 259 10.73 -18.65 18.10
N ARG A 260 11.25 -19.88 17.93
CA ARG A 260 11.12 -20.96 18.93
C ARG A 260 12.35 -21.24 19.81
N ARG A 261 13.38 -20.39 19.79
CA ARG A 261 14.55 -20.53 20.69
C ARG A 261 14.71 -19.42 21.73
N ALA A 262 13.60 -18.88 22.23
CA ALA A 262 13.61 -17.94 23.35
C ALA A 262 12.64 -18.34 24.48
N ARG A 263 12.46 -19.63 24.74
CA ARG A 263 11.90 -20.13 26.02
C ARG A 263 12.55 -21.47 26.38
N GLY A 264 13.57 -21.44 27.24
CA GLY A 264 14.11 -22.64 27.86
C GLY A 264 15.55 -22.49 28.30
N GLY A 265 15.78 -22.35 29.61
CA GLY A 265 17.09 -22.61 30.21
C GLY A 265 17.60 -21.56 31.18
N ARG A 266 16.95 -21.40 32.34
CA ARG A 266 17.67 -20.96 33.54
C ARG A 266 18.44 -22.17 34.09
N ARG A 267 19.75 -22.21 33.90
CA ARG A 267 20.66 -23.10 34.64
C ARG A 267 21.23 -22.35 35.85
N ALA A 268 21.12 -22.95 37.03
CA ALA A 268 21.74 -22.47 38.26
C ALA A 268 23.27 -22.59 38.22
N PRO A 269 24.03 -21.75 38.95
CA PRO A 269 25.49 -21.77 38.93
C PRO A 269 26.05 -22.92 39.77
N ARG A 270 27.15 -23.51 39.26
CA ARG A 270 27.94 -24.57 39.90
C ARG A 270 28.69 -24.04 41.14
N ALA A 271 28.61 -24.77 42.25
CA ALA A 271 29.48 -24.60 43.40
C ALA A 271 30.79 -25.41 43.23
N SER A 272 31.91 -24.78 43.58
CA SER A 272 33.27 -25.33 43.59
C SER A 272 33.50 -26.24 44.80
N ARG A 273 34.26 -27.33 44.59
CA ARG A 273 34.70 -28.31 45.61
C ARG A 273 35.83 -27.76 46.50
N ALA A 274 35.85 -28.22 47.76
CA ALA A 274 37.02 -28.34 48.62
C ALA A 274 37.01 -29.73 49.33
N PRO A 275 38.15 -30.27 49.83
CA PRO A 275 38.37 -31.71 49.93
C PRO A 275 38.48 -32.32 51.36
N THR A 276 38.32 -33.66 51.43
CA THR A 276 38.88 -34.67 52.41
C THR A 276 38.48 -34.57 53.89
N ALA A 277 38.26 -35.61 54.72
CA ALA A 277 38.35 -37.09 54.71
C ALA A 277 37.54 -37.63 55.96
N PRO A 278 37.80 -38.81 56.58
CA PRO A 278 37.28 -40.13 56.19
C PRO A 278 36.58 -40.95 57.32
N ARG A 279 36.15 -42.18 56.95
CA ARG A 279 35.88 -43.40 57.76
C ARG A 279 34.59 -43.47 58.61
N ALA A 280 33.79 -44.54 58.40
CA ALA A 280 33.90 -45.79 59.16
C ALA A 280 32.87 -46.87 58.70
N SER A 281 33.39 -48.11 58.57
CA SER A 281 32.80 -49.44 58.86
C SER A 281 31.34 -49.82 58.50
N ALA A 282 31.26 -50.94 57.78
CA ALA A 282 30.15 -51.89 57.58
C ALA A 282 29.67 -52.57 58.90
N PRO A 283 28.82 -53.63 58.94
CA PRO A 283 28.12 -54.34 57.86
C PRO A 283 26.66 -54.83 58.16
N ALA A 284 26.03 -55.37 57.10
CA ALA A 284 25.22 -56.60 57.03
C ALA A 284 23.81 -56.72 57.65
N ARG A 285 23.09 -57.67 57.01
CA ARG A 285 21.85 -58.40 57.40
C ARG A 285 20.53 -57.68 57.11
N SER A 286 19.43 -58.32 56.71
CA SER A 286 19.05 -59.60 56.06
C SER A 286 17.52 -59.69 56.23
N GLY A 287 16.81 -60.26 55.26
CA GLY A 287 15.40 -60.72 55.37
C GLY A 287 14.37 -59.64 55.07
N SER A 288 13.47 -59.70 54.08
CA SER A 288 12.55 -60.74 53.57
C SER A 288 11.41 -61.13 54.50
N ALA A 289 10.18 -60.95 54.00
CA ALA A 289 8.88 -61.48 54.44
C ALA A 289 8.36 -60.89 55.77
N SER A 290 7.11 -60.42 55.88
CA SER A 290 5.88 -60.73 55.13
C SER A 290 4.98 -59.49 55.02
#